data_AF-A0A3G8H4H2-F1
#
_entry.id   AF-A0A3G8H4H2-F1
#
_cell.length_a   1.000
_cell.length_b   1.000
_cell.length_c   1.000
_cell.angle_alpha   90.00
_cell.angle_beta   90.00
_cell.angle_gamma   90.00
#
_symmetry.space_group_name_H-M   'P 1'
#
loop_
_entity.id
_entity.type
_entity.pdbx_description
1 polymer ?
#
loop_
_entity_poly.entity_id
_entity_poly.type
_entity_poly.pdbx_seq_one_letter_code
_entity_poly.pdbx_strand_id
1 'polypeptide(L)'
;MAKPIVSDTKLGGLIDDLYRDGAKIGTGSTADAVRYEAHTGNPVGGVFHTQKAQDYSVALQKWLDSNPNAPFNDRSAAQNVLRDLQNALKGKL
;
A
#
# COMPACT_ATOMS: atom_id res chain seq x y z
N MET A 1 -2.98 -7.83 -1.83
CA MET A 1 -3.72 -7.98 -0.54
C MET A 1 -5.06 -7.25 -0.66
N ALA A 2 -6.18 -7.75 -0.13
CA ALA A 2 -7.44 -7.00 -0.19
C ALA A 2 -7.38 -5.69 0.63
N LYS A 3 -8.14 -4.66 0.22
CA LYS A 3 -8.21 -3.37 0.92
C LYS A 3 -8.66 -3.57 2.38
N PRO A 4 -7.85 -3.17 3.38
CA PRO A 4 -8.23 -3.33 4.78
C PRO A 4 -9.29 -2.29 5.19
N ILE A 5 -10.12 -2.65 6.16
CA ILE A 5 -11.06 -1.74 6.82
C ILE A 5 -10.35 -1.12 8.02
N VAL A 6 -10.39 0.21 8.11
CA VAL A 6 -9.76 0.98 9.19
C VAL A 6 -10.73 2.01 9.75
N SER A 7 -10.58 2.33 11.03
CA SER A 7 -11.42 3.31 11.73
C SER A 7 -10.81 4.71 11.78
N ASP A 8 -9.49 4.84 11.84
CA ASP A 8 -8.80 6.12 11.84
C ASP A 8 -8.93 6.83 10.49
N THR A 9 -9.46 8.05 10.48
CA THR A 9 -9.70 8.83 9.26
C THR A 9 -8.43 9.10 8.46
N LYS A 10 -7.31 9.38 9.14
CA LYS A 10 -6.04 9.67 8.47
C LYS A 10 -5.47 8.42 7.84
N LEU A 11 -5.51 7.29 8.54
CA LEU A 11 -5.14 6.00 7.98
C LEU A 11 -6.06 5.62 6.82
N GLY A 12 -7.36 5.85 6.96
CA GLY A 12 -8.36 5.64 5.91
C GLY A 12 -7.97 6.33 4.61
N GLY A 13 -7.61 7.61 4.66
CA GLY A 13 -7.13 8.34 3.48
C GLY A 13 -5.86 7.74 2.85
N LEU A 14 -4.90 7.27 3.67
CA LEU A 14 -3.71 6.59 3.16
C LEU A 14 -4.06 5.26 2.47
N ILE A 15 -4.99 4.50 3.04
CA ILE A 15 -5.47 3.23 2.48
C ILE A 15 -6.26 3.49 1.20
N ASP A 16 -7.17 4.46 1.18
CA ASP A 16 -7.96 4.78 0.00
C ASP A 16 -7.08 5.15 -1.20
N ASP A 17 -6.03 5.95 -0.99
CA ASP A 17 -5.09 6.29 -2.06
C ASP A 17 -4.29 5.09 -2.58
N LEU A 18 -4.02 4.09 -1.73
CA LEU A 18 -3.24 2.91 -2.09
C LEU A 18 -4.05 1.87 -2.86
N TYR A 19 -5.38 1.96 -2.86
CA TYR A 19 -6.29 0.98 -3.44
C TYR A 19 -7.26 1.64 -4.41
N ARG A 20 -7.18 1.28 -5.69
CA ARG A 20 -8.09 1.81 -6.72
C ARG A 20 -9.26 0.88 -6.95
N ASP A 21 -10.45 1.46 -7.11
CA ASP A 21 -11.63 0.73 -7.57
C ASP A 21 -11.47 0.31 -9.04
N GLY A 22 -12.00 -0.87 -9.39
CA GLY A 22 -12.01 -1.36 -10.77
C GLY A 22 -10.64 -1.67 -11.38
N ALA A 23 -9.65 -2.00 -10.55
CA ALA A 23 -8.30 -2.25 -11.02
C ALA A 23 -8.18 -3.45 -11.96
N LYS A 24 -7.28 -3.33 -12.95
CA LYS A 24 -7.05 -4.35 -13.98
C LYS A 24 -6.10 -5.48 -13.54
N ILE A 25 -5.37 -5.29 -12.45
CA ILE A 25 -4.30 -6.19 -11.98
C ILE A 25 -4.49 -6.46 -10.48
N GLY A 26 -4.42 -7.74 -10.11
CA GLY A 26 -4.41 -8.19 -8.73
C GLY A 26 -5.61 -7.70 -7.92
N THR A 27 -5.35 -7.23 -6.71
CA THR A 27 -6.34 -6.67 -5.79
C THR A 27 -6.55 -5.16 -5.97
N GLY A 28 -5.93 -4.56 -6.98
CA GLY A 28 -5.96 -3.11 -7.19
C GLY A 28 -5.14 -2.29 -6.21
N SER A 29 -4.25 -2.94 -5.47
CA SER A 29 -3.31 -2.26 -4.60
C SER A 29 -2.14 -1.70 -5.39
N THR A 30 -1.53 -0.64 -4.85
CA THR A 30 -0.26 -0.11 -5.36
C THR A 30 0.86 -1.15 -5.30
N ALA A 31 0.84 -2.06 -4.31
CA ALA A 31 1.84 -3.12 -4.20
C ALA A 31 1.75 -4.12 -5.37
N ASP A 32 0.55 -4.48 -5.81
CA ASP A 32 0.34 -5.38 -6.95
C ASP A 32 0.77 -4.74 -8.26
N ALA A 33 0.52 -3.42 -8.43
CA ALA A 33 1.01 -2.67 -9.57
C ALA A 33 2.55 -2.67 -9.62
N VAL A 34 3.22 -2.42 -8.48
CA VAL A 34 4.69 -2.45 -8.41
C VAL A 34 5.26 -3.83 -8.73
N ARG A 35 4.64 -4.92 -8.24
CA ARG A 35 5.08 -6.28 -8.59
C ARG A 35 4.94 -6.56 -10.08
N TYR A 36 3.81 -6.19 -10.67
CA TYR A 36 3.57 -6.34 -12.10
C TYR A 36 4.60 -5.55 -12.92
N GLU A 37 4.85 -4.30 -12.54
CA GLU A 37 5.82 -3.41 -13.20
C GLU A 37 7.24 -3.95 -13.09
N ALA A 38 7.64 -4.45 -11.91
CA ALA A 38 8.95 -5.06 -11.71
C ALA A 38 9.12 -6.34 -12.53
N HIS A 39 8.05 -7.12 -12.70
CA HIS A 39 8.09 -8.37 -13.46
C HIS A 39 8.08 -8.15 -14.98
N THR A 40 7.29 -7.19 -15.46
CA THR A 40 7.04 -7.00 -16.90
C THR A 40 7.83 -5.86 -17.52
N GLY A 41 8.35 -4.94 -16.71
CA GLY A 41 8.93 -3.67 -17.18
C GLY A 41 7.89 -2.68 -17.72
N ASN A 42 6.60 -2.99 -17.66
CA ASN A 42 5.53 -2.16 -18.22
C ASN A 42 4.70 -1.46 -17.13
N PRO A 43 4.33 -0.19 -17.32
CA PRO A 43 3.54 0.57 -16.36
C PRO A 43 2.08 0.10 -16.29
N VAL A 44 1.46 0.15 -15.11
CA VAL A 44 0.02 -0.08 -14.95
C VAL A 44 -0.75 1.22 -15.16
N GLY A 45 -1.63 1.27 -16.16
CA GLY A 45 -2.40 2.50 -16.43
C GLY A 45 -1.53 3.67 -16.91
N GLY A 46 -0.40 3.39 -17.55
CA GLY A 46 0.47 4.38 -18.20
C GLY A 46 1.48 5.08 -17.30
N VAL A 47 1.52 4.76 -16.00
CA VAL A 47 2.51 5.30 -15.04
C VAL A 47 3.09 4.20 -14.16
N PHE A 48 4.34 4.36 -13.72
CA PHE A 48 4.98 3.48 -12.75
C PHE A 48 4.59 3.87 -11.31
N HIS A 49 4.49 2.87 -10.43
CA HIS A 49 4.00 2.99 -9.06
C HIS A 49 5.10 2.87 -8.00
N THR A 50 6.35 2.64 -8.40
CA THR A 50 7.49 2.49 -7.47
C THR A 50 7.67 3.68 -6.53
N GLN A 51 7.65 4.92 -7.05
CA GLN A 51 7.79 6.12 -6.23
C GLN A 51 6.65 6.24 -5.21
N LYS A 52 5.40 6.03 -5.68
CA LYS A 52 4.23 6.04 -4.80
C LYS A 52 4.35 4.99 -3.68
N ALA A 53 4.80 3.78 -3.98
CA ALA A 53 5.01 2.76 -2.95
C ALA A 53 6.07 3.16 -1.92
N GLN A 54 7.15 3.83 -2.32
CA GLN A 54 8.18 4.33 -1.40
C GLN A 54 7.63 5.44 -0.49
N ASP A 55 6.94 6.42 -1.07
CA ASP A 55 6.39 7.56 -0.34
C ASP A 55 5.36 7.12 0.71
N TYR A 56 4.46 6.23 0.32
CA TYR A 56 3.44 5.70 1.25
C TYR A 56 4.02 4.73 2.26
N SER A 57 5.12 4.03 1.96
CA SER A 57 5.84 3.25 2.98
C SER A 57 6.34 4.16 4.10
N VAL A 58 6.89 5.34 3.77
CA VAL A 58 7.30 6.34 4.75
C VAL A 58 6.09 6.91 5.48
N ALA A 59 5.00 7.23 4.79
CA ALA A 59 3.79 7.77 5.40
C ALA A 59 3.14 6.81 6.41
N LEU A 60 3.04 5.52 6.06
CA LEU A 60 2.50 4.48 6.94
C LEU A 60 3.40 4.24 8.15
N GLN A 61 4.72 4.22 7.96
CA GLN A 61 5.66 4.12 9.09
C GLN A 61 5.49 5.32 10.04
N LYS A 62 5.44 6.55 9.51
CA LYS A 62 5.19 7.76 10.32
C LYS A 62 3.86 7.70 11.05
N TRP A 63 2.81 7.17 10.40
CA TRP A 63 1.51 7.00 11.06
C TRP A 63 1.61 6.00 12.21
N LEU A 64 2.28 4.86 12.03
CA LEU A 64 2.49 3.88 13.09
C LEU A 64 3.29 4.45 14.27
N ASP A 65 4.34 5.22 13.99
CA ASP A 65 5.20 5.85 15.00
C ASP A 65 4.45 6.92 15.80
N SER A 66 3.58 7.68 15.11
CA SER A 66 2.78 8.74 15.73
C SER A 66 1.58 8.20 16.52
N ASN A 67 1.17 6.95 16.29
CA ASN A 67 -0.04 6.36 16.84
C ASN A 67 0.23 5.03 17.58
N PRO A 68 1.10 5.01 18.60
CA PRO A 68 1.46 3.77 19.32
C PRO A 68 0.27 3.14 20.05
N ASN A 69 -0.74 3.94 20.41
CA ASN A 69 -1.93 3.50 21.15
C ASN A 69 -3.19 3.41 20.28
N ALA A 70 -3.05 3.52 18.95
CA ALA A 70 -4.20 3.32 18.06
C ALA A 70 -4.78 1.91 18.19
N PRO A 71 -6.06 1.73 17.85
CA PRO A 71 -6.72 0.43 17.86
C PRO A 71 -5.90 -0.65 17.15
N PHE A 72 -5.90 -1.87 17.70
CA PHE A 72 -5.10 -2.98 17.18
C PHE A 72 -5.38 -3.29 15.70
N ASN A 73 -6.65 -3.22 15.29
CA ASN A 73 -7.08 -3.42 13.90
C ASN A 73 -6.40 -2.40 12.95
N ASP A 74 -6.39 -1.12 13.30
CA ASP A 74 -5.81 -0.06 12.46
C ASP A 74 -4.29 -0.21 12.38
N ARG A 75 -3.63 -0.48 13.53
CA ARG A 75 -2.19 -0.74 13.56
C ARG A 75 -1.81 -1.96 12.74
N SER A 76 -2.57 -3.05 12.84
CA SER A 76 -2.36 -4.27 12.07
C SER A 76 -2.55 -4.04 10.57
N ALA A 77 -3.59 -3.30 10.18
CA ALA A 77 -3.83 -2.91 8.78
C ALA A 77 -2.65 -2.11 8.22
N ALA A 78 -2.23 -1.05 8.91
CA ALA A 78 -1.10 -0.21 8.50
C ALA A 78 0.20 -1.02 8.37
N GLN A 79 0.51 -1.89 9.34
CA GLN A 79 1.69 -2.75 9.31
C GLN A 79 1.67 -3.74 8.14
N ASN A 80 0.52 -4.35 7.88
CA ASN A 80 0.37 -5.32 6.80
C ASN A 80 0.52 -4.66 5.43
N VAL A 81 -0.08 -3.49 5.22
CA VAL A 81 0.06 -2.74 3.97
C VAL A 81 1.48 -2.21 3.79
N LEU A 82 2.11 -1.69 4.84
CA LEU A 82 3.52 -1.27 4.81
C LEU A 82 4.43 -2.44 4.39
N ARG A 83 4.24 -3.61 5.00
CA ARG A 83 5.01 -4.82 4.67
C ARG A 83 4.77 -5.25 3.23
N ASP A 84 3.53 -5.17 2.73
CA ASP A 84 3.19 -5.53 1.35
C ASP A 84 3.91 -4.61 0.34
N LEU A 85 3.90 -3.30 0.59
CA LEU A 85 4.65 -2.32 -0.23
C LEU A 85 6.16 -2.60 -0.20
N GLN A 86 6.74 -2.84 0.98
CA GLN A 86 8.17 -3.12 1.11
C GLN A 86 8.57 -4.44 0.43
N ASN A 87 7.70 -5.44 0.44
CA ASN A 87 7.94 -6.69 -0.29
C ASN A 87 7.89 -6.46 -1.79
N ALA A 88 6.86 -5.77 -2.29
CA ALA A 88 6.74 -5.41 -3.71
C ALA A 88 7.96 -4.63 -4.22
N LEU A 89 8.41 -3.63 -3.45
CA LEU A 89 9.62 -2.84 -3.77
C LEU A 89 10.92 -3.67 -3.80
N LYS A 90 10.96 -4.78 -3.06
CA LYS A 90 12.09 -5.73 -3.06
C LYS A 90 11.94 -6.82 -4.13
N GLY A 91 10.92 -6.73 -4.99
CA GLY A 91 10.61 -7.75 -5.99
C GLY A 91 10.13 -9.07 -5.38
N LYS A 92 9.65 -9.06 -4.13
CA LYS A 92 9.10 -10.24 -3.48
C LYS A 92 7.62 -10.37 -3.82
N LEU A 93 7.21 -11.60 -4.14
CA LEU A 93 5.81 -11.98 -4.31
C LEU A 93 5.12 -11.97 -2.94
#